data_AF-A0A1V5K4S7-F1
#
_entry.id   AF-A0A1V5K4S7-F1
#
_cell.length_a   1.000
_cell.length_b   1.000
_cell.length_c   1.000
_cell.angle_alpha   90.00
_cell.angle_beta   90.00
_cell.angle_gamma   90.00
#
_symmetry.space_group_name_H-M   'P 1'
#
loop_
_entity.id
_entity.type
_entity.pdbx_description
1 polymer ?
#
loop_
_entity_poly.entity_id
_entity_poly.type
_entity_poly.pdbx_seq_one_letter_code
_entity_poly.pdbx_strand_id
1 'polypeptide(L)' 'MYLDESLKRFETVFPAAGSASSAIELTPAELKEHSAALDWVDVCTGWE' A
#
# COMPACT_ATOMS: atom_id res chain seq x y z
N MET A 1 10.72 6.19 -0.33
CA MET A 1 9.26 5.91 -0.34
C MET A 1 8.95 5.05 0.86
N TYR A 2 7.84 5.30 1.55
CA TYR A 2 7.38 4.52 2.70
C TYR A 2 5.93 4.09 2.47
N LEU A 3 5.52 2.97 3.06
CA LEU A 3 4.13 2.51 3.03
C LEU A 3 3.48 2.73 4.40
N ASP A 4 2.19 3.03 4.40
CA ASP A 4 1.46 3.23 5.65
C ASP A 4 1.09 1.90 6.32
N GLU A 5 1.34 1.77 7.63
CA GLU A 5 1.06 0.54 8.38
C GLU A 5 -0.40 0.11 8.38
N SER A 6 -1.34 1.05 8.28
CA SER A 6 -2.78 0.76 8.22
C SER A 6 -3.16 -0.10 7.02
N LEU A 7 -2.35 -0.12 5.94
CA LEU A 7 -2.64 -0.94 4.77
C LEU A 7 -2.55 -2.44 5.06
N LYS A 8 -1.83 -2.85 6.11
CA LYS A 8 -1.69 -4.26 6.50
C LYS A 8 -2.99 -4.91 6.99
N ARG A 9 -4.01 -4.12 7.34
CA ARG A 9 -5.32 -4.63 7.81
C ARG A 9 -6.22 -5.13 6.68
N PHE A 10 -5.88 -4.78 5.44
CA PHE A 10 -6.63 -5.22 4.26
C PHE A 10 -6.01 -6.50 3.71
N GLU A 11 -6.86 -7.42 3.28
CA GLU A 11 -6.43 -8.61 2.53
C GLU A 11 -5.76 -8.19 1.22
N THR A 12 -6.34 -7.19 0.55
CA THR A 12 -5.88 -6.69 -0.74
C THR A 12 -6.05 -5.19 -0.86
N VAL A 13 -5.16 -4.55 -1.62
CA VAL A 13 -5.12 -3.12 -1.91
C VAL A 13 -5.05 -2.88 -3.42
N PHE A 14 -5.50 -1.71 -3.87
CA PHE A 14 -5.58 -1.36 -5.29
C PHE A 14 -4.80 -0.07 -5.58
N PRO A 15 -3.44 -0.10 -5.57
CA PRO A 15 -2.63 1.03 -5.98
C PRO A 15 -2.91 1.45 -7.43
N ALA A 16 -2.81 2.76 -7.69
CA ALA A 16 -2.92 3.31 -9.03
C ALA A 16 -1.77 2.85 -9.93
N ALA A 17 -2.07 2.48 -11.17
CA ALA A 17 -1.12 1.84 -12.10
C ALA A 17 -0.70 2.75 -13.27
N GLY A 18 -0.56 4.06 -13.02
CA GLY A 18 -0.02 5.02 -13.99
C GLY A 18 -1.06 5.73 -14.87
N SER A 19 -2.36 5.52 -14.62
CA SER A 19 -3.45 6.33 -15.20
C SER A 19 -4.64 6.44 -14.24
N ALA A 20 -5.54 7.40 -14.48
CA ALA A 20 -6.67 7.68 -13.59
C ALA A 20 -7.67 6.51 -13.45
N SER A 21 -7.68 5.58 -14.40
CA SER A 21 -8.61 4.45 -14.46
C SER A 21 -7.91 3.09 -14.40
N SER A 22 -6.64 3.05 -14.00
CA SER A 22 -5.90 1.81 -13.83
C SER A 22 -5.51 1.61 -12.37
N ALA A 23 -5.84 0.44 -11.85
CA ALA A 23 -5.39 -0.03 -10.56
C ALA A 23 -5.02 -1.51 -10.69
N ILE A 24 -4.05 -1.94 -9.90
CA ILE A 24 -3.66 -3.35 -9.83
C ILE A 24 -3.99 -3.84 -8.44
N GLU A 25 -4.65 -4.98 -8.35
CA GLU A 25 -4.92 -5.67 -7.11
C GLU A 25 -3.63 -6.32 -6.59
N LEU A 26 -3.22 -6.00 -5.36
CA LEU A 26 -2.03 -6.57 -4.71
C LEU A 26 -2.29 -6.80 -3.23
N THR A 27 -1.68 -7.84 -2.66
CA THR A 27 -1.59 -7.97 -1.20
C THR A 27 -0.60 -6.94 -0.62
N PRO A 28 -0.69 -6.57 0.67
CA PRO A 28 0.29 -5.69 1.30
C PRO A 28 1.75 -6.20 1.18
N ALA A 29 1.94 -7.51 1.14
CA ALA A 29 3.26 -8.14 0.96
C ALA A 29 3.80 -7.88 -0.45
N GLU A 30 3.00 -8.15 -1.50
CA GLU A 30 3.38 -7.89 -2.90
C GLU A 30 3.59 -6.39 -3.15
N LEU A 31 2.76 -5.53 -2.56
CA LEU A 31 2.95 -4.09 -2.63
C LEU A 31 4.32 -3.68 -2.06
N LYS A 32 4.73 -4.23 -0.92
CA LYS A 32 6.04 -3.93 -0.31
C LYS A 32 7.19 -4.41 -1.19
N GLU A 33 7.07 -5.59 -1.79
CA GLU A 33 8.07 -6.15 -2.69
C GLU A 33 8.24 -5.30 -3.96
N HIS A 34 7.13 -4.87 -4.58
CA HIS A 34 7.16 -4.16 -5.87
C HIS A 34 7.31 -2.64 -5.77
N SER A 35 7.04 -2.02 -4.62
CA SER A 35 7.09 -0.55 -4.45
C SER A 35 8.49 0.01 -4.18
N ALA A 36 9.50 -0.84 -3.94
CA ALA A 36 10.82 -0.43 -3.45
C ALA A 36 10.73 0.47 -2.19
N ALA A 37 9.67 0.31 -1.38
CA ALA A 37 9.51 1.07 -0.16
C ALA A 37 10.60 0.69 0.84
N LEU A 38 11.13 1.68 1.57
CA LEU A 38 12.17 1.47 2.58
C LEU A 38 11.60 0.77 3.80
N ASP A 39 10.51 1.31 4.36
CA ASP A 39 9.86 0.71 5.53
C ASP A 39 8.35 0.96 5.54
N TRP A 40 7.68 0.32 6.49
CA TRP A 40 6.34 0.67 6.92
C TRP A 40 6.39 1.76 7.99
N VAL A 41 5.50 2.74 7.92
CA VAL A 41 5.41 3.84 8.87
C VAL A 41 3.95 4.12 9.20
N ASP A 42 3.67 4.47 10.45
CA ASP A 42 2.35 4.99 10.81
C ASP A 42 2.28 6.49 10.49
N VAL A 43 1.54 6.86 9.45
CA VAL A 43 1.31 8.28 9.10
C VAL A 43 -0.16 8.68 9.14
N CYS A 44 -1.08 7.72 9.26
CA CYS A 44 -2.50 7.97 9.37
C CYS A 44 -2.92 8.17 10.82
N THR A 45 -3.91 9.04 11.06
CA THR A 45 -4.49 9.21 12.40
C THR A 45 -5.83 8.46 12.48
N GLY A 46 -6.03 7.68 13.55
CA GLY A 46 -7.35 7.10 13.88
C GLY A 46 -7.77 5.90 13.03
N TRP A 47 -6.83 5.01 12.68
CA TRP A 47 -7.09 3.82 11.87
C TRP A 47 -7.05 2.48 12.64
N GLU A 48 -6.73 2.52 13.95
CA GLU A 48 -6.89 1.39 14.88
C GLU A 48 -8.34 0.90 15.00
#